data_AF-A0AA43ZJ92-F1
#
_entry.id   AF-A0AA43ZJ92-F1
#
_cell.length_a   1.000
_cell.length_b   1.000
_cell.length_c   1.000
_cell.angle_alpha   90.00
_cell.angle_beta   90.00
_cell.angle_gamma   90.00
#
_symmetry.space_group_name_H-M   'P 1'
#
loop_
_entity.id
_entity.type
_entity.pdbx_description
1 polymer ?
#
loop_
_entity_poly.entity_id
_entity_poly.type
_entity_poly.pdbx_seq_one_letter_code
_entity_poly.pdbx_strand_id
1 'polypeptide(L)'
;MTKPTLCRRQIADQISDLRQMRGALNDLISAACGLMSQAQAAQVPDLVRLELLAALSHAENADQIAQGLMRQLYDTPTPRAANANEAAA
;
A
#
# COMPACT_ATOMS: atom_id res chain seq x y z
N MET A 1 -24.27 3.49 14.29
CA MET A 1 -23.27 2.44 14.06
C MET A 1 -22.00 2.83 14.78
N THR A 2 -21.61 2.10 15.84
CA THR A 2 -20.35 2.31 16.55
C THR A 2 -19.20 1.85 15.65
N LYS A 3 -18.21 2.73 15.39
CA LYS A 3 -17.01 2.38 14.62
C LYS A 3 -16.29 1.22 15.35
N PRO A 4 -15.84 0.17 14.64
CA PRO A 4 -15.08 -0.91 15.26
C PRO A 4 -13.78 -0.36 15.86
N THR A 5 -13.58 -0.58 17.16
CA THR A 5 -12.38 -0.17 17.89
C THR A 5 -11.31 -1.24 17.72
N LEU A 6 -10.29 -0.97 16.91
CA LEU A 6 -9.15 -1.88 16.72
C LEU A 6 -8.12 -1.70 17.85
N CYS A 7 -7.49 -2.78 18.28
CA CYS A 7 -6.38 -2.66 19.24
C CYS A 7 -5.11 -2.17 18.51
N ARG A 8 -4.21 -1.48 19.23
CA ARG A 8 -2.99 -0.89 18.63
C ARG A 8 -2.14 -1.87 17.85
N ARG A 9 -2.03 -3.11 18.34
CA ARG A 9 -1.25 -4.16 17.68
C ARG A 9 -1.85 -4.50 16.31
N GLN A 10 -3.17 -4.68 16.23
CA GLN A 10 -3.86 -4.94 14.96
C GLN A 10 -3.69 -3.79 13.96
N ILE A 11 -3.75 -2.54 14.43
CA ILE A 11 -3.49 -1.36 13.58
C ILE A 11 -2.04 -1.36 13.07
N ALA A 12 -1.07 -1.63 13.94
CA ALA A 12 0.34 -1.68 13.57
C ALA A 12 0.65 -2.79 12.56
N ASP A 13 0.08 -3.99 12.76
CA ASP A 13 0.23 -5.13 11.86
C ASP A 13 -0.36 -4.80 10.47
N GLN A 14 -1.59 -4.26 10.41
CA GLN A 14 -2.21 -3.86 9.14
C GLN A 14 -1.44 -2.74 8.42
N ILE A 15 -0.89 -1.77 9.16
CA ILE A 15 -0.03 -0.73 8.58
C ILE A 15 1.25 -1.35 8.01
N SER A 16 1.83 -2.35 8.68
CA SER A 16 3.01 -3.06 8.21
C SER A 16 2.74 -3.80 6.90
N ASP A 17 1.63 -4.55 6.84
CA ASP A 17 1.21 -5.28 5.64
C ASP A 17 0.98 -4.33 4.46
N LEU A 18 0.30 -3.20 4.70
CA LEU A 18 0.08 -2.18 3.68
C LEU A 18 1.40 -1.58 3.18
N ARG A 19 2.38 -1.32 4.06
CA ARG A 19 3.71 -0.84 3.64
C ARG A 19 4.45 -1.86 2.78
N GLN A 20 4.39 -3.14 3.15
CA GLN A 20 5.04 -4.20 2.37
C GLN A 20 4.41 -4.34 0.98
N MET A 21 3.08 -4.29 0.89
CA MET A 21 2.37 -4.31 -0.38
C MET A 21 2.76 -3.12 -1.28
N ARG A 22 2.80 -1.91 -0.71
CA ARG A 22 3.23 -0.70 -1.44
C ARG A 22 4.68 -0.80 -1.94
N GLY A 23 5.57 -1.40 -1.15
CA GLY A 23 6.95 -1.69 -1.58
C GLY A 23 6.98 -2.59 -2.80
N ALA A 24 6.25 -3.71 -2.77
CA ALA A 24 6.18 -4.65 -3.89
C ALA A 24 5.57 -4.00 -5.16
N LEU A 25 4.56 -3.14 -5.01
CA LEU A 25 3.97 -2.38 -6.13
C LEU A 25 5.00 -1.41 -6.74
N ASN A 26 5.78 -0.72 -5.92
CA ASN A 26 6.81 0.21 -6.39
C ASN A 26 7.94 -0.51 -7.15
N ASP A 27 8.33 -1.71 -6.70
CA ASP A 27 9.31 -2.54 -7.40
C ASP A 27 8.77 -2.99 -8.78
N LEU A 28 7.51 -3.40 -8.83
CA LEU A 28 6.83 -3.77 -10.07
C LEU A 28 6.75 -2.59 -11.05
N ILE A 29 6.38 -1.39 -10.55
CA ILE A 29 6.34 -0.16 -11.35
C ILE A 29 7.73 0.16 -11.90
N SER A 30 8.76 0.08 -11.06
CA SER A 30 10.15 0.34 -11.46
C SER A 30 10.63 -0.64 -12.53
N ALA A 31 10.30 -1.93 -12.40
CA ALA A 31 10.64 -2.95 -13.40
C ALA A 31 9.91 -2.71 -14.73
N ALA A 32 8.61 -2.37 -14.68
CA ALA A 32 7.80 -2.05 -15.85
C ALA A 32 8.31 -0.79 -16.57
N CYS A 33 8.62 0.28 -15.83
CA CYS A 33 9.27 1.48 -16.38
C CYS A 33 10.64 1.15 -16.97
N GLY A 34 11.43 0.29 -16.32
CA GLY A 34 12.70 -0.21 -16.84
C GLY A 34 12.54 -0.88 -18.22
N LEU A 35 11.61 -1.82 -18.34
CA LEU A 35 11.25 -2.51 -19.59
C LEU A 35 10.80 -1.54 -20.69
N MET A 36 10.10 -0.46 -20.34
CA MET A 36 9.68 0.56 -21.28
C MET A 36 10.77 1.58 -21.63
N SER A 37 11.81 1.75 -20.78
CA SER A 37 12.71 2.92 -20.87
C SER A 37 13.94 2.79 -21.76
N GLN A 38 14.31 1.63 -22.31
CA GLN A 38 15.47 1.55 -23.22
C GLN A 38 15.28 0.51 -24.34
N ALA A 39 15.54 0.94 -25.58
CA ALA A 39 15.87 0.16 -26.79
C ALA A 39 14.90 -0.94 -27.30
N GLN A 40 13.95 -1.43 -26.51
CA GLN A 40 13.06 -2.55 -26.86
C GLN A 40 11.57 -2.19 -26.86
N ALA A 41 11.19 -0.98 -26.44
CA ALA A 41 9.78 -0.55 -26.48
C ALA A 41 9.17 -0.62 -27.89
N ALA A 42 9.98 -0.48 -28.94
CA ALA A 42 9.57 -0.66 -30.34
C ALA A 42 9.47 -2.13 -30.78
N GLN A 43 10.05 -3.07 -30.02
CA GLN A 43 10.00 -4.52 -30.25
C GLN A 43 8.90 -5.19 -29.41
N VAL A 44 8.39 -4.51 -28.39
CA VAL A 44 7.27 -4.98 -27.58
C VAL A 44 5.98 -4.81 -28.39
N PRO A 45 5.19 -5.88 -28.60
CA PRO A 45 3.90 -5.78 -29.28
C PRO A 45 2.98 -4.77 -28.57
N ASP A 46 2.23 -3.99 -29.34
CA ASP A 46 1.36 -2.95 -28.80
C ASP A 46 0.36 -3.46 -27.74
N LEU A 47 -0.13 -4.69 -27.90
CA LEU A 47 -1.00 -5.33 -26.91
C LEU A 47 -0.30 -5.48 -25.55
N VAL A 48 0.94 -5.96 -25.55
CA VAL A 48 1.73 -6.15 -24.33
C VAL A 48 2.04 -4.80 -23.67
N ARG A 49 2.33 -3.78 -24.49
CA ARG A 49 2.55 -2.41 -24.01
C ARG A 49 1.28 -1.84 -23.35
N LEU A 50 0.11 -2.03 -23.95
CA LEU A 50 -1.18 -1.58 -23.41
C LEU A 50 -1.54 -2.30 -22.11
N GLU A 51 -1.34 -3.63 -22.05
CA GLU A 51 -1.57 -4.40 -20.83
C GLU A 51 -0.63 -3.98 -19.70
N LEU A 52 0.63 -3.69 -20.01
CA LEU A 52 1.60 -3.19 -19.03
C LEU A 52 1.21 -1.80 -18.50
N LEU A 53 0.75 -0.90 -19.37
CA LEU A 53 0.25 0.42 -18.97
C LEU A 53 -1.01 0.31 -18.10
N ALA A 54 -1.93 -0.60 -18.43
CA ALA A 54 -3.11 -0.87 -17.61
C ALA A 54 -2.71 -1.42 -16.22
N ALA A 55 -1.77 -2.37 -16.18
CA ALA A 55 -1.24 -2.92 -14.93
C ALA A 55 -0.56 -1.86 -14.05
N LEU A 56 0.21 -0.94 -14.66
CA LEU A 56 0.79 0.22 -13.98
C LEU A 56 -0.29 1.11 -13.36
N SER A 57 -1.32 1.45 -14.14
CA SER A 57 -2.44 2.27 -13.64
C SER A 57 -3.18 1.58 -12.48
N HIS A 58 -3.37 0.26 -12.53
CA HIS A 58 -3.94 -0.51 -11.43
C HIS A 58 -3.04 -0.52 -10.19
N ALA A 59 -1.72 -0.64 -10.36
CA ALA A 59 -0.76 -0.60 -9.27
C ALA A 59 -0.74 0.77 -8.57
N GLU A 60 -0.78 1.87 -9.34
CA GLU A 60 -0.89 3.23 -8.79
C GLU A 60 -2.19 3.44 -8.01
N ASN A 61 -3.32 2.95 -8.53
CA ASN A 61 -4.60 3.02 -7.83
C ASN A 61 -4.58 2.20 -6.53
N ALA A 62 -4.01 1.00 -6.56
CA ALA A 62 -3.83 0.17 -5.38
C ALA A 62 -2.94 0.86 -4.31
N ASP A 63 -1.88 1.57 -4.73
CA ASP A 63 -1.03 2.36 -3.83
C ASP A 63 -1.83 3.48 -3.15
N GLN A 64 -2.65 4.22 -3.91
CA GLN A 64 -3.50 5.28 -3.39
C GLN A 64 -4.54 4.75 -2.39
N ILE A 65 -5.18 3.61 -2.70
CA ILE A 65 -6.11 2.95 -1.79
C ILE A 65 -5.40 2.53 -0.50
N ALA A 66 -4.22 1.90 -0.62
CA ALA A 66 -3.41 1.49 0.53
C ALA A 66 -3.03 2.68 1.41
N GLN A 67 -2.59 3.79 0.79
CA GLN A 67 -2.29 5.03 1.51
C GLN A 67 -3.52 5.61 2.22
N GLY A 68 -4.70 5.57 1.58
CA GLY A 68 -5.97 5.97 2.18
C GLY A 68 -6.33 5.12 3.39
N LEU A 69 -6.18 3.80 3.29
CA LEU A 69 -6.42 2.87 4.41
C LEU A 69 -5.43 3.06 5.55
N MET A 70 -4.14 3.27 5.26
CA MET A 70 -3.14 3.59 6.29
C MET A 70 -3.53 4.85 7.06
N ARG A 71 -3.99 5.90 6.37
CA ARG A 71 -4.45 7.14 7.01
C ARG A 71 -5.65 6.89 7.93
N GLN A 72 -6.64 6.14 7.45
CA GLN A 72 -7.80 5.76 8.27
C GLN A 72 -7.39 4.94 9.52
N LEU A 73 -6.40 4.06 9.38
CA LEU A 73 -5.87 3.27 10.48
C LEU A 73 -5.14 4.13 11.52
N TYR A 74 -4.37 5.13 11.09
CA TYR A 74 -3.80 6.14 12.00
C TYR A 74 -4.87 6.95 12.74
N ASP A 75 -5.97 7.26 12.08
CA ASP A 75 -7.08 8.03 12.65
C ASP A 75 -8.05 7.17 13.49
N THR A 76 -7.85 5.84 13.53
CA THR A 76 -8.75 4.92 14.24
C THR A 76 -8.54 5.04 15.75
N PRO A 77 -9.59 5.38 16.54
CA PRO A 77 -9.48 5.47 17.98
C PRO A 77 -9.13 4.10 18.56
N THR A 78 -8.10 4.06 19.40
CA THR A 78 -7.64 2.85 20.07
C THR A 78 -8.24 2.76 21.47
N PRO A 79 -8.70 1.59 21.93
CA PRO A 79 -9.44 1.46 23.19
C PRO A 79 -8.59 1.67 24.45
N ARG A 80 -7.29 1.92 24.33
CA ARG A 80 -6.36 2.15 25.44
C ARG A 80 -5.56 3.43 25.18
N ALA A 81 -5.41 4.33 26.15
CA ALA A 81 -4.61 5.56 25.99
C ALA A 81 -3.14 5.24 25.61
N ALA A 82 -2.49 6.13 24.83
CA ALA A 82 -1.11 5.97 24.33
C ALA A 82 -0.09 5.65 25.42
N ASN A 83 -0.35 6.16 26.61
CA ASN A 83 0.59 6.18 27.73
C ASN A 83 0.02 5.52 28.99
N ALA A 84 -0.90 4.56 28.87
CA ALA A 84 -1.28 3.73 30.00
C ALA A 84 -0.13 2.74 30.27
N ASN A 85 0.98 3.28 30.77
CA ASN A 85 1.99 2.54 31.51
C ASN A 85 1.20 1.91 32.67
N GLU A 86 1.02 0.59 32.66
CA GLU A 86 0.58 -0.10 33.86
C GLU A 86 1.65 0.20 34.91
N ALA A 87 1.37 1.18 35.78
CA ALA A 87 1.99 1.24 37.07
C ALA A 87 1.52 -0.02 37.78
N ALA A 88 2.30 -1.08 37.66
CA ALA A 88 2.21 -2.24 38.51
C ALA A 88 2.40 -1.75 39.95
N ALA A 89 1.28 -1.63 40.66
CA ALA A 89 1.18 -1.45 42.11
C ALA A 89 0.55 -2.71 42.69
#